data_AF-A0A239IUP0-F1
#
_entry.id   AF-A0A239IUP0-F1
#
_cell.length_a   1.000
_cell.length_b   1.000
_cell.length_c   1.000
_cell.angle_alpha   90.00
_cell.angle_beta   90.00
_cell.angle_gamma   90.00
#
_symmetry.space_group_name_H-M   'P 1'
#
loop_
_entity.id
_entity.type
_entity.pdbx_description
1 polymer ?
#
loop_
_entity_poly.entity_id
_entity_poly.type
_entity_poly.pdbx_seq_one_letter_code
_entity_poly.pdbx_strand_id
1 'polypeptide(L)' 'MPVNRNALIRYRTLDNCLCNKYRKWTLSDLIDACYDALYEYEGIDRGESVHGADGLADDAK' A
#
# COMPACT_ATOMS: atom_id res chain seq x y z
N MET A 1 5.35 21.28 0.16
CA MET A 1 5.00 20.05 -0.58
C MET A 1 5.38 18.86 0.30
N PRO A 2 4.46 18.14 0.98
CA PRO A 2 4.86 17.03 1.83
C PRO A 2 4.89 15.74 0.99
N VAL A 3 5.83 15.68 0.04
CA VAL A 3 6.12 14.48 -0.76
C VAL A 3 6.71 13.34 0.08
N ASN A 4 7.13 13.62 1.32
CA ASN A 4 7.90 12.68 2.12
C ASN A 4 7.11 11.49 2.66
N ARG A 5 5.84 11.65 3.05
CA ARG A 5 5.15 10.59 3.82
C ARG A 5 4.70 9.43 2.91
N ASN A 6 4.06 9.74 1.78
CA ASN A 6 3.70 8.73 0.77
C ASN A 6 4.94 8.06 0.15
N ALA A 7 6.03 8.81 -0.04
CA ALA A 7 7.29 8.25 -0.48
C ALA A 7 7.86 7.27 0.56
N LEU A 8 7.87 7.65 1.84
CA LEU A 8 8.39 6.81 2.91
C LEU A 8 7.61 5.50 3.07
N ILE A 9 6.28 5.54 2.96
CA ILE A 9 5.44 4.35 3.03
C ILE A 9 5.78 3.39 1.90
N ARG A 10 5.82 3.87 0.66
CA ARG A 10 6.21 3.07 -0.52
C ARG A 10 7.59 2.45 -0.34
N TYR A 11 8.57 3.24 0.09
CA TYR A 11 9.94 2.73 0.30
C TYR A 11 9.98 1.65 1.38
N ARG A 12 9.23 1.81 2.47
CA ARG A 12 9.20 0.80 3.54
C ARG A 12 8.49 -0.48 3.10
N THR A 13 7.41 -0.36 2.32
CA THR A 13 6.72 -1.52 1.74
C THR A 13 7.62 -2.26 0.76
N LEU A 14 8.28 -1.53 -0.15
CA LEU A 14 9.25 -2.07 -1.10
C LEU A 14 10.41 -2.77 -0.38
N ASP A 15 10.99 -2.14 0.65
CA ASP A 15 12.08 -2.73 1.44
C ASP A 15 11.64 -4.07 2.06
N ASN A 16 10.43 -4.13 2.61
CA ASN A 16 9.90 -5.35 3.21
C ASN A 16 9.67 -6.46 2.16
N CYS A 17 9.07 -6.12 1.02
CA CYS A 17 8.88 -7.04 -0.09
C CYS A 17 10.24 -7.58 -0.59
N LEU A 18 11.21 -6.71 -0.86
CA LEU A 18 12.52 -7.10 -1.40
C LEU A 18 13.44 -7.76 -0.36
N CYS A 19 13.22 -7.58 0.93
CA CYS A 19 13.98 -8.25 2.00
C CYS A 19 13.79 -9.76 1.94
N ASN A 20 12.59 -10.23 1.59
CA ASN A 20 12.31 -11.66 1.47
C ASN A 20 12.71 -12.23 0.08
N LYS A 21 14.01 -12.44 -0.08
CA LYS A 21 14.64 -13.03 -1.29
C LYS A 21 14.15 -14.43 -1.67
N TYR A 22 13.48 -15.12 -0.74
CA TYR A 22 12.91 -16.44 -0.96
C TYR A 22 11.61 -16.41 -1.77
N ARG A 23 10.95 -15.24 -1.86
CA ARG A 23 9.73 -15.05 -2.66
C ARG A 23 10.06 -14.23 -3.91
N LYS A 24 9.57 -14.68 -5.06
CA LYS A 24 9.71 -13.97 -6.32
C LYS A 24 8.59 -12.94 -6.42
N TRP A 25 8.92 -11.68 -6.16
CA TRP A 25 7.98 -10.57 -6.33
C TRP A 25 7.94 -10.17 -7.80
N THR A 26 6.75 -10.05 -8.36
CA THR A 26 6.55 -9.47 -9.69
C THR A 26 6.31 -7.96 -9.55
N LEU A 27 6.50 -7.21 -10.64
CA LEU A 27 6.24 -5.78 -10.61
C LEU A 27 4.79 -5.47 -10.17
N SER A 28 3.81 -6.25 -10.64
CA SER A 28 2.41 -6.11 -10.22
C SER A 28 2.22 -6.37 -8.73
N ASP A 29 2.89 -7.38 -8.17
CA ASP A 29 2.83 -7.73 -6.73
C ASP A 29 3.41 -6.61 -5.85
N LEU A 30 4.49 -5.95 -6.31
CA LEU A 30 5.08 -4.79 -5.62
C LEU A 30 4.17 -3.56 -5.70
N ILE A 31 3.51 -3.34 -6.83
CA ILE A 31 2.59 -2.23 -7.04
C ILE A 31 1.36 -2.41 -6.13
N ASP A 32 0.76 -3.60 -6.14
CA ASP A 32 -0.39 -3.97 -5.33
C ASP A 32 -0.10 -3.79 -3.83
N ALA A 33 1.02 -4.34 -3.35
CA ALA A 33 1.44 -4.17 -1.96
C ALA A 33 1.66 -2.70 -1.57
N CYS A 34 2.23 -1.87 -2.47
CA CYS A 34 2.35 -0.43 -2.23
C CYS A 34 0.99 0.28 -2.19
N TYR A 35 0.05 -0.12 -3.04
CA TYR A 35 -1.30 0.45 -3.06
C TYR A 35 -2.05 0.11 -1.77
N ASP A 36 -2.01 -1.15 -1.34
CA ASP A 36 -2.63 -1.61 -0.10
C ASP A 36 -2.07 -0.85 1.11
N ALA A 37 -0.74 -0.76 1.23
CA ALA A 37 -0.09 -0.01 2.31
C ALA A 37 -0.41 1.49 2.31
N LEU A 38 -0.60 2.09 1.13
CA LEU A 38 -1.04 3.49 1.02
C LEU A 38 -2.50 3.65 1.41
N TYR A 39 -3.37 2.72 0.99
CA TYR A 39 -4.80 2.76 1.26
C TYR A 39 -5.08 2.60 2.76
N GLU A 40 -4.39 1.66 3.41
CA GLU A 40 -4.45 1.48 4.86
C GLU A 40 -3.98 2.76 5.59
N TYR A 41 -2.90 3.39 5.12
CA TYR A 41 -2.38 4.61 5.73
C TYR A 41 -3.28 5.84 5.53
N GLU A 42 -3.85 6.02 4.34
CA GLU A 42 -4.86 7.07 4.09
C GLU A 42 -6.16 6.82 4.89
N GLY A 43 -6.58 5.57 5.05
CA GLY A 43 -7.74 5.19 5.88
C GLY A 43 -7.51 5.50 7.37
N ILE A 44 -6.29 5.26 7.87
CA ILE A 44 -5.89 5.62 9.25
C ILE A 44 -5.84 7.14 9.42
N ASP A 45 -5.28 7.89 8.46
CA ASP A 45 -5.21 9.36 8.52
C ASP A 45 -6.60 10.00 8.50
N ARG A 46 -7.55 9.41 7.75
CA ARG A 46 -8.95 9.84 7.70
C ARG A 46 -9.81 9.32 8.87
N GLY A 47 -9.24 8.55 9.79
CA GLY A 47 -9.94 8.07 10.99
C GLY A 47 -10.96 6.95 10.74
N GLU A 48 -10.86 6.24 9.62
CA GLU A 48 -11.71 5.10 9.31
C GLU A 48 -10.95 3.80 9.62
N SER A 49 -11.02 3.38 10.88
CA SER A 49 -10.55 2.08 11.35
C SER A 49 -11.49 0.97 10.87
N VAL A 50 -11.41 0.64 9.58
CA VAL A 50 -12.20 -0.45 8.98
C VAL A 50 -11.57 -1.82 9.27
N HIS A 51 -11.89 -2.37 10.45
CA HIS A 51 -11.86 -3.82 10.61
C HIS A 51 -13.04 -4.41 9.84
N GLY A 52 -12.83 -4.81 8.58
CA GLY A 52 -13.86 -5.53 7.84
C GLY A 52 -13.64 -5.56 6.33
N ALA A 53 -13.15 -6.70 5.85
CA ALA A 53 -13.51 -7.38 4.60
C ALA A 53 -13.89 -6.54 3.36
N ASP A 54 -13.11 -6.75 2.31
CA ASP A 54 -13.59 -7.06 0.94
C ASP A 54 -14.50 -6.04 0.23
N GLY A 55 -13.93 -5.42 -0.81
CA GLY A 55 -14.66 -5.05 -2.01
C GLY A 55 -15.33 -3.68 -2.01
N LEU A 56 -14.72 -2.73 -2.73
CA LEU A 56 -15.34 -2.11 -3.91
C LEU A 56 -14.31 -1.25 -4.62
N ALA A 57 -13.66 -1.85 -5.63
CA ALA A 57 -13.25 -1.09 -6.79
C ALA A 57 -14.53 -0.63 -7.50
N ASP A 58 -14.77 0.68 -7.57
CA ASP A 58 -15.39 1.31 -8.75
C ASP A 58 -15.17 2.83 -8.72
N ASP A 59 -13.95 3.27 -9.02
CA ASP A 59 -13.69 4.62 -9.51
C ASP A 59 -13.38 4.54 -11.01
N ALA A 60 -14.45 4.44 -11.80
CA ALA A 60 -14.45 4.73 -13.22
C ALA A 60 -15.46 5.85 -13.51
N LYS A 61 -15.00 7.11 -13.42
CA LYS A 61 -15.57 8.24 -14.16
C LYS A 61 -14.50 9.18 -14.67
#